data_AF-A0AAX2I8D7-F1
#
_entry.id   AF-A0AAX2I8D7-F1
#
_cell.length_a   1.000
_cell.length_b   1.000
_cell.length_c   1.000
_cell.angle_alpha   90.00
_cell.angle_beta   90.00
_cell.angle_gamma   90.00
#
_symmetry.space_group_name_H-M   'P 1'
#
loop_
_entity.id
_entity.type
_entity.pdbx_description
1 polymer ?
#
loop_
_entity_poly.entity_id
_entity_poly.type
_entity_poly.pdbx_seq_one_letter_code
_entity_poly.pdbx_strand_id
1 'polypeptide(L)'
;MKKLLIYLVVIIFCLPNIFILYKTFNVLDNLDSLPKKTGWVKGYEYWGMGKKKNLNIYLASEQEVKQMKEPSREGDADISLRLKKFNFVDIPEIKFRDKITYYELEDDFVYKTSLSDRPKLIGVATEGKPVSYHHLFVEIMEFYETFVNYAVFLLNVLVINYYERIFKTEKGFLLMFIPPLFYGIIFIVCRIILPFF
;
A
#
# COMPACT_ATOMS: atom_id res chain seq x y z
N MET A 1 -33.92 -12.64 -13.60
CA MET A 1 -32.49 -12.80 -13.99
C MET A 1 -31.76 -11.48 -14.16
N LYS A 2 -32.19 -10.52 -15.01
CA LYS A 2 -31.51 -9.23 -15.21
C LYS A 2 -31.26 -8.42 -13.91
N LYS A 3 -32.27 -8.30 -13.04
CA LYS A 3 -32.12 -7.61 -11.74
C LYS A 3 -31.07 -8.29 -10.82
N LEU A 4 -31.02 -9.62 -10.84
CA LEU A 4 -30.09 -10.41 -10.01
C LEU A 4 -28.63 -10.19 -10.42
N LEU A 5 -28.37 -10.02 -11.72
CA LEU A 5 -27.05 -9.71 -12.25
C LEU A 5 -26.56 -8.32 -11.81
N ILE A 6 -27.46 -7.32 -11.77
CA ILE A 6 -27.12 -5.98 -11.27
C ILE A 6 -26.71 -6.04 -9.79
N TYR A 7 -27.46 -6.77 -8.96
CA TYR A 7 -27.10 -6.95 -7.55
C TYR A 7 -25.76 -7.67 -7.40
N LEU A 8 -25.50 -8.72 -8.18
CA LEU A 8 -24.24 -9.45 -8.16
C LEU A 8 -23.06 -8.53 -8.50
N VAL A 9 -23.21 -7.71 -9.54
CA VAL A 9 -22.22 -6.71 -9.97
C VAL A 9 -21.96 -5.69 -8.85
N VAL A 10 -23.01 -5.14 -8.22
CA VAL A 10 -22.86 -4.22 -7.09
C VAL A 10 -22.14 -4.88 -5.91
N ILE A 11 -22.49 -6.11 -5.56
CA ILE A 11 -21.86 -6.87 -4.47
C ILE A 11 -20.37 -7.08 -4.75
N ILE A 12 -20.02 -7.48 -5.98
CA ILE A 12 -18.63 -7.66 -6.43
C ILE A 12 -17.84 -6.36 -6.35
N PHE A 13 -18.46 -5.20 -6.51
CA PHE A 13 -17.79 -3.91 -6.39
C PHE A 13 -17.69 -3.41 -4.95
N CYS A 14 -18.76 -3.51 -4.17
CA CYS A 14 -18.81 -2.92 -2.84
C CYS A 14 -18.09 -3.76 -1.78
N LEU A 15 -18.29 -5.09 -1.77
CA LEU A 15 -17.72 -5.96 -0.75
C LEU A 15 -16.18 -5.88 -0.66
N PRO A 16 -15.42 -5.91 -1.77
CA PRO A 16 -13.97 -5.83 -1.68
C PRO A 16 -13.48 -4.49 -1.10
N ASN A 17 -14.17 -3.38 -1.37
CA ASN A 17 -13.84 -2.08 -0.79
C ASN A 17 -14.12 -2.05 0.73
N ILE A 18 -15.26 -2.61 1.15
CA ILE A 18 -15.58 -2.77 2.58
C ILE A 18 -14.53 -3.65 3.26
N PHE A 19 -14.11 -4.74 2.60
CA PHE A 19 -13.06 -5.63 3.11
C PHE A 19 -11.72 -4.91 3.27
N ILE A 20 -11.29 -4.13 2.27
CA ILE A 20 -10.06 -3.31 2.35
C ILE A 20 -10.14 -2.35 3.54
N LEU A 21 -11.26 -1.62 3.67
CA LEU A 21 -11.44 -0.67 4.77
C LEU A 21 -11.44 -1.36 6.13
N TYR A 22 -12.20 -2.44 6.28
CA TYR A 22 -12.23 -3.24 7.50
C TYR A 22 -10.83 -3.72 7.89
N LYS A 23 -10.08 -4.31 6.95
CA LYS A 23 -8.71 -4.76 7.18
C LYS A 23 -7.79 -3.61 7.57
N THR A 24 -7.91 -2.47 6.88
CA THR A 24 -7.09 -1.28 7.14
C THR A 24 -7.31 -0.76 8.56
N PHE A 25 -8.56 -0.53 8.95
CA PHE A 25 -8.89 -0.07 10.31
C PHE A 25 -8.50 -1.10 11.36
N ASN A 26 -8.78 -2.38 11.13
CA ASN A 26 -8.40 -3.43 12.08
C ASN A 26 -6.88 -3.48 12.31
N VAL A 27 -6.05 -3.28 11.29
CA VAL A 27 -4.59 -3.22 11.47
C VAL A 27 -4.17 -1.94 12.19
N LEU A 28 -4.78 -0.79 11.87
CA LEU A 28 -4.50 0.48 12.56
C LEU A 28 -4.84 0.42 14.04
N ASP A 29 -6.03 -0.10 14.38
CA ASP A 29 -6.50 -0.21 15.76
C ASP A 29 -5.65 -1.19 16.58
N ASN A 30 -4.97 -2.12 15.91
CA ASN A 30 -4.10 -3.12 16.52
C ASN A 30 -2.62 -2.93 16.15
N LEU A 31 -2.19 -1.70 15.83
CA LEU A 31 -0.82 -1.43 15.37
C LEU A 31 0.24 -1.91 16.38
N ASP A 32 -0.02 -1.77 17.68
CA ASP A 32 0.89 -2.19 18.75
C ASP A 32 1.11 -3.71 18.81
N SER A 33 0.25 -4.49 18.16
CA SER A 33 0.42 -5.94 18.03
C SER A 33 1.38 -6.34 16.91
N LEU A 34 1.69 -5.43 15.99
CA LEU A 34 2.62 -5.71 14.88
C LEU A 34 4.06 -5.76 15.37
N PRO A 35 4.92 -6.61 14.76
CA PRO A 35 6.35 -6.59 15.00
C PRO A 35 6.94 -5.20 14.70
N LYS A 36 7.33 -4.50 15.77
CA LYS A 36 7.99 -3.20 15.69
C LYS A 36 9.50 -3.41 15.68
N LYS A 37 10.17 -2.90 14.65
CA LYS A 37 11.62 -2.98 14.49
C LYS A 37 12.25 -1.61 14.56
N THR A 38 13.52 -1.60 14.97
CA THR A 38 14.32 -0.40 15.12
C THR A 38 15.71 -0.67 14.56
N GLY A 39 16.28 0.29 13.86
CA GLY A 39 17.64 0.20 13.30
C GLY A 39 18.31 1.56 13.24
N TRP A 40 19.64 1.57 13.21
CA TRP A 40 20.43 2.78 13.04
C TRP A 40 20.87 2.92 11.59
N VAL A 41 20.70 4.10 11.02
CA VAL A 41 21.02 4.36 9.61
C VAL A 41 22.53 4.44 9.42
N LYS A 42 23.12 3.44 8.77
CA LYS A 42 24.52 3.49 8.30
C LYS A 42 24.67 4.22 6.97
N GLY A 43 23.61 4.27 6.16
CA GLY A 43 23.61 5.01 4.90
C GLY A 43 22.22 5.14 4.32
N TYR A 44 22.07 6.08 3.39
CA TYR A 44 20.81 6.31 2.69
C TYR A 44 21.07 6.87 1.30
N GLU A 45 20.11 6.64 0.40
CA GLU A 45 20.16 7.12 -0.97
C GLU A 45 18.77 7.55 -1.43
N TYR A 46 18.67 8.82 -1.83
CA TYR A 46 17.51 9.32 -2.55
C TYR A 46 17.73 9.23 -4.06
N TRP A 47 16.82 8.58 -4.78
CA TRP A 47 16.94 8.40 -6.23
C TRP A 47 15.61 8.66 -6.96
N GLY A 48 15.69 9.01 -8.25
CA GLY A 48 14.54 9.46 -9.05
C GLY A 48 14.66 10.92 -9.51
N MET A 49 13.78 11.34 -10.42
CA MET A 49 13.80 12.68 -11.01
C MET A 49 12.77 13.63 -10.36
N GLY A 50 13.19 14.87 -10.11
CA GLY A 50 12.32 15.95 -9.63
C GLY A 50 12.19 16.04 -8.11
N LYS A 51 11.09 16.64 -7.64
CA LYS A 51 10.80 16.85 -6.21
C LYS A 51 10.38 15.58 -5.46
N LYS A 52 10.06 14.50 -6.18
CA LYS A 52 9.61 13.22 -5.63
C LYS A 52 10.75 12.19 -5.80
N LYS A 53 11.45 11.85 -4.70
CA LYS A 53 12.61 10.93 -4.71
C LYS A 53 12.36 9.69 -3.88
N ASN A 54 12.52 8.51 -4.47
CA ASN A 54 12.54 7.22 -3.77
C ASN A 54 13.68 7.21 -2.74
N LEU A 55 13.60 6.34 -1.74
CA LEU A 55 14.57 6.25 -0.66
C LEU A 55 14.98 4.81 -0.40
N ASN A 56 16.28 4.55 -0.49
CA ASN A 56 16.90 3.34 0.03
C ASN A 56 17.57 3.66 1.37
N ILE A 57 17.39 2.81 2.37
CA ILE A 57 17.97 2.94 3.70
C ILE A 57 18.76 1.68 4.01
N TYR A 58 19.96 1.88 4.54
CA TYR A 58 20.88 0.84 4.95
C TYR A 58 21.05 0.94 6.47
N LEU A 59 20.87 -0.18 7.16
CA LEU A 59 20.83 -0.28 8.61
C LEU A 59 22.04 -1.02 9.17
N ALA A 60 22.33 -0.71 10.42
CA ALA A 60 23.37 -1.33 11.22
C ALA A 60 23.02 -1.26 12.71
N SER A 61 23.85 -1.92 13.52
CA SER A 61 23.78 -1.79 14.97
C SER A 61 24.22 -0.40 15.43
N GLU A 62 23.76 0.04 16.60
CA GLU A 62 24.18 1.32 17.19
C GLU A 62 25.70 1.42 17.36
N GLN A 63 26.33 0.31 17.78
CA GLN A 63 27.77 0.26 18.03
C GLN A 63 28.58 0.46 16.75
N GLU A 64 28.17 -0.18 15.66
CA GLU A 64 28.80 -0.04 14.34
C GLU A 64 28.69 1.39 13.81
N VAL A 65 27.49 1.97 13.85
CA VAL A 65 27.24 3.33 13.34
C VAL A 65 27.99 4.40 14.14
N LYS A 66 28.19 4.19 15.44
CA LYS A 66 29.01 5.07 16.30
C LYS A 66 30.50 5.04 15.92
N GLN A 67 31.00 3.92 15.40
CA GLN A 67 32.41 3.76 14.98
C GLN A 67 32.65 4.24 13.54
N MET A 68 31.61 4.31 12.71
CA MET A 68 31.70 4.78 11.33
C MET A 68 31.98 6.29 11.26
N LYS A 69 32.98 6.68 10.44
CA LYS A 69 33.28 8.09 10.16
C LYS A 69 32.36 8.70 9.11
N GLU A 70 31.94 7.91 8.13
CA GLU A 70 31.15 8.32 6.97
C GLU A 70 30.03 7.31 6.70
N PRO A 71 28.94 7.73 6.03
CA PRO A 71 27.86 6.83 5.67
C PRO A 71 28.32 5.77 4.66
N SER A 72 27.88 4.53 4.85
CA SER A 72 28.14 3.40 3.95
C SER A 72 26.85 2.89 3.33
N ARG A 73 26.91 2.58 2.02
CA ARG A 73 25.83 1.96 1.23
C ARG A 73 26.22 0.55 0.76
N GLU A 74 27.13 -0.09 1.48
CA GLU A 74 27.61 -1.42 1.13
C GLU A 74 26.53 -2.47 1.38
N GLY A 75 26.30 -3.32 0.38
CA GLY A 75 25.27 -4.37 0.38
C GLY A 75 23.95 -3.94 -0.26
N ASP A 76 22.94 -4.79 -0.12
CA ASP A 76 21.57 -4.48 -0.52
C ASP A 76 20.91 -3.54 0.49
N ALA A 77 19.97 -2.72 0.02
CA ALA A 77 19.18 -1.86 0.89
C ALA A 77 18.27 -2.70 1.81
N ASP A 78 18.34 -2.45 3.11
CA ASP A 78 17.46 -3.08 4.11
C ASP A 78 16.01 -2.61 3.95
N ILE A 79 15.82 -1.32 3.64
CA ILE A 79 14.50 -0.72 3.40
C ILE A 79 14.53 0.04 2.07
N SER A 80 13.56 -0.24 1.19
CA SER A 80 13.36 0.52 -0.05
C SER A 80 11.95 1.09 -0.10
N LEU A 81 11.85 2.42 0.01
CA LEU A 81 10.62 3.18 -0.11
C LEU A 81 10.52 3.76 -1.52
N ARG A 82 9.53 3.27 -2.28
CA ARG A 82 9.26 3.76 -3.63
C ARG A 82 8.05 4.68 -3.61
N LEU A 83 8.21 5.91 -4.12
CA LEU A 83 7.10 6.79 -4.43
C LEU A 83 6.30 6.20 -5.59
N LYS A 84 5.03 5.93 -5.36
CA LYS A 84 4.09 5.62 -6.43
C LYS A 84 3.62 6.92 -7.09
N LYS A 85 3.12 6.79 -8.32
CA LYS A 85 2.64 7.90 -9.18
C LYS A 85 1.58 8.77 -8.48
N PHE A 86 0.84 8.21 -7.51
CA PHE A 86 -0.17 8.86 -6.68
C PHE A 86 0.15 8.76 -5.17
N ASN A 87 1.39 9.08 -4.77
CA ASN A 87 1.72 9.17 -3.34
C ASN A 87 1.02 10.37 -2.69
N PHE A 88 0.20 10.08 -1.68
CA PHE A 88 -0.40 11.06 -0.74
C PHE A 88 0.44 11.25 0.53
N VAL A 89 1.62 10.65 0.51
CA VAL A 89 2.47 10.46 1.65
C VAL A 89 3.88 10.84 1.25
N ASP A 90 4.49 11.71 2.05
CA ASP A 90 5.87 12.16 1.87
C ASP A 90 6.84 11.10 2.36
N ILE A 91 7.94 10.95 1.62
CA ILE A 91 9.05 10.11 2.05
C ILE A 91 9.74 10.76 3.25
N PRO A 92 10.04 10.00 4.32
CA PRO A 92 10.66 10.55 5.50
C PRO A 92 12.05 11.11 5.18
N GLU A 93 12.39 12.24 5.80
CA GLU A 93 13.73 12.78 5.78
C GLU A 93 14.63 11.99 6.73
N ILE A 94 15.52 11.18 6.16
CA ILE A 94 16.51 10.37 6.87
C ILE A 94 17.91 10.97 6.73
N LYS A 95 18.69 10.91 7.82
CA LYS A 95 20.11 11.25 7.89
C LYS A 95 20.94 10.08 8.42
N PHE A 96 22.24 10.16 8.20
CA PHE A 96 23.22 9.23 8.77
C PHE A 96 23.15 9.28 10.30
N ARG A 97 23.17 8.10 10.93
CA ARG A 97 22.99 7.89 12.37
C ARG A 97 21.62 8.23 12.93
N ASP A 98 20.61 8.47 12.08
CA ASP A 98 19.25 8.50 12.59
C ASP A 98 18.86 7.11 13.09
N LYS A 99 18.17 7.07 14.23
CA LYS A 99 17.47 5.88 14.69
C LYS A 99 16.10 5.87 14.03
N ILE A 100 15.84 4.82 13.26
CA ILE A 100 14.56 4.63 12.59
C ILE A 100 13.75 3.52 13.25
N THR A 101 12.44 3.65 13.16
CA THR A 101 11.47 2.66 13.62
C THR A 101 10.48 2.39 12.51
N TYR A 102 10.04 1.14 12.38
CA TYR A 102 9.05 0.71 11.40
C TYR A 102 8.31 -0.54 11.90
N TYR A 103 7.16 -0.82 11.30
CA TYR A 103 6.40 -2.03 11.55
C TYR A 103 6.48 -2.97 10.36
N GLU A 104 6.47 -4.26 10.63
CA GLU A 104 6.32 -5.30 9.62
C GLU A 104 4.87 -5.76 9.57
N LEU A 105 4.24 -5.53 8.42
CA LEU A 105 2.89 -6.00 8.16
C LEU A 105 2.98 -7.40 7.56
N GLU A 106 2.68 -8.37 8.40
CA GLU A 106 2.49 -9.78 8.04
C GLU A 106 1.00 -10.09 8.07
N ASP A 107 0.41 -10.34 6.90
CA ASP A 107 -0.96 -10.84 6.80
C ASP A 107 -0.95 -12.05 5.88
N ASP A 108 -1.31 -13.21 6.43
CA ASP A 108 -1.44 -14.50 5.75
C ASP A 108 -2.23 -14.40 4.44
N PHE A 109 -3.26 -13.56 4.39
CA PHE A 109 -4.06 -13.32 3.21
C PHE A 109 -3.22 -12.73 2.07
N VAL A 110 -2.31 -11.82 2.40
CA VAL A 110 -1.45 -11.15 1.42
C VAL A 110 -0.17 -11.94 1.19
N TYR A 111 0.43 -12.56 2.19
CA TYR A 111 1.62 -13.41 2.01
C TYR A 111 1.36 -14.59 1.06
N LYS A 112 0.16 -15.20 1.13
CA LYS A 112 -0.25 -16.25 0.20
C LYS A 112 -0.59 -15.74 -1.20
N THR A 113 -0.69 -14.42 -1.39
CA THR A 113 -1.12 -13.80 -2.64
C THR A 113 -0.15 -12.75 -3.21
N SER A 114 0.93 -12.41 -2.50
CA SER A 114 1.96 -11.48 -2.91
C SER A 114 3.03 -12.19 -3.74
N LEU A 115 3.45 -11.57 -4.83
CA LEU A 115 4.60 -12.00 -5.64
C LEU A 115 5.95 -11.73 -4.96
N SER A 116 5.96 -11.48 -3.65
CA SER A 116 7.16 -11.12 -2.89
C SER A 116 7.13 -11.83 -1.54
N ASP A 117 8.23 -12.48 -1.21
CA ASP A 117 8.42 -13.20 0.06
C ASP A 117 8.83 -12.28 1.22
N ARG A 118 8.94 -10.96 0.98
CA ARG A 118 9.35 -9.99 2.00
C ARG A 118 8.12 -9.34 2.66
N PRO A 119 8.11 -9.19 3.99
CA PRO A 119 7.03 -8.50 4.69
C PRO A 119 6.93 -7.05 4.22
N LYS A 120 5.71 -6.52 4.21
CA LYS A 120 5.49 -5.13 3.83
C LYS A 120 5.86 -4.24 5.02
N LEU A 121 6.82 -3.34 4.81
CA LEU A 121 7.20 -2.36 5.82
C LEU A 121 6.25 -1.16 5.76
N ILE A 122 5.78 -0.71 6.92
CA ILE A 122 4.93 0.48 7.10
C ILE A 122 5.46 1.35 8.26
N GLY A 123 5.09 2.62 8.26
CA GLY A 123 5.35 3.54 9.37
C GLY A 123 6.83 3.86 9.58
N VAL A 124 7.63 3.86 8.51
CA VAL A 124 9.06 4.19 8.59
C VAL A 124 9.24 5.62 9.08
N ALA A 125 9.75 5.78 10.29
CA ALA A 125 9.86 7.04 11.00
C ALA A 125 11.24 7.21 11.65
N THR A 126 11.73 8.43 11.78
CA THR A 126 12.81 8.74 12.73
C THR A 126 12.24 8.99 14.12
N GLU A 127 13.02 8.73 15.17
CA GLU A 127 12.56 8.83 16.57
C GLU A 127 11.95 10.20 16.95
N GLY A 128 12.35 11.27 16.26
CA GLY A 128 11.82 12.64 16.46
C GLY A 128 10.67 13.06 15.55
N LYS A 129 10.30 12.25 14.54
CA LYS A 129 9.22 12.55 13.58
C LYS A 129 8.34 11.32 13.40
N PRO A 130 7.43 11.02 14.35
CA PRO A 130 6.53 9.88 14.22
C PRO A 130 5.62 10.07 13.00
N VAL A 131 5.25 8.94 12.39
CA VAL A 131 4.36 8.92 11.24
C VAL A 131 2.93 9.25 11.70
N SER A 132 2.22 10.07 10.92
CA SER A 132 0.84 10.43 11.23
C SER A 132 -0.11 9.24 11.03
N TYR A 133 -1.24 9.26 11.73
CA TYR A 133 -2.29 8.25 11.56
C TYR A 133 -2.75 8.13 10.10
N HIS A 134 -2.91 9.26 9.41
CA HIS A 134 -3.26 9.29 7.98
C HIS A 134 -2.22 8.57 7.11
N HIS A 135 -0.93 8.78 7.36
CA HIS A 135 0.13 8.16 6.59
C HIS A 135 0.11 6.64 6.79
N LEU A 136 0.00 6.16 8.03
CA LEU A 136 -0.17 4.73 8.33
C LEU A 136 -1.41 4.15 7.64
N PHE A 137 -2.54 4.86 7.70
CA PHE A 137 -3.77 4.43 7.03
C PHE A 137 -3.57 4.23 5.54
N VAL A 138 -2.95 5.21 4.86
CA VAL A 138 -2.70 5.11 3.42
C VAL A 138 -1.78 3.93 3.12
N GLU A 139 -0.66 3.77 3.83
CA GLU A 139 0.29 2.68 3.59
C GLU A 139 -0.32 1.28 3.78
N ILE A 140 -1.10 1.08 4.84
CA ILE A 140 -1.81 -0.18 5.11
C ILE A 140 -2.88 -0.42 4.04
N MET A 141 -3.65 0.61 3.69
CA MET A 141 -4.69 0.46 2.68
C MET A 141 -4.10 0.10 1.31
N GLU A 142 -2.97 0.69 0.92
CA GLU A 142 -2.31 0.37 -0.34
C GLU A 142 -1.94 -1.11 -0.47
N PHE A 143 -1.56 -1.72 0.65
CA PHE A 143 -1.15 -3.11 0.73
C PHE A 143 -2.33 -4.04 0.37
N TYR A 144 -3.51 -3.79 0.93
CA TYR A 144 -4.71 -4.57 0.63
C TYR A 144 -5.33 -4.22 -0.73
N GLU A 145 -5.28 -2.96 -1.13
CA GLU A 145 -5.92 -2.45 -2.34
C GLU A 145 -5.32 -3.04 -3.62
N THR A 146 -3.99 -3.19 -3.69
CA THR A 146 -3.30 -3.64 -4.91
C THR A 146 -3.81 -5.00 -5.39
N PHE A 147 -3.96 -5.96 -4.47
CA PHE A 147 -4.42 -7.31 -4.78
C PHE A 147 -5.92 -7.35 -5.08
N VAL A 148 -6.73 -6.73 -4.22
CA VAL A 148 -8.18 -6.75 -4.32
C VAL A 148 -8.66 -6.10 -5.63
N ASN A 149 -8.04 -4.99 -6.03
CA ASN A 149 -8.37 -4.32 -7.28
C ASN A 149 -8.08 -5.20 -8.51
N TYR A 150 -7.00 -5.98 -8.48
CA TYR A 150 -6.66 -6.90 -9.55
C TYR A 150 -7.66 -8.06 -9.65
N ALA A 151 -7.99 -8.69 -8.51
CA ALA A 151 -8.97 -9.78 -8.46
C ALA A 151 -10.37 -9.33 -8.96
N VAL A 152 -10.80 -8.14 -8.54
CA VAL A 152 -12.09 -7.59 -8.94
C VAL A 152 -12.09 -7.20 -10.40
N PHE A 153 -10.99 -6.65 -10.94
CA PHE A 153 -10.87 -6.39 -12.37
C PHE A 153 -11.07 -7.66 -13.20
N LEU A 154 -10.37 -8.75 -12.87
CA LEU A 154 -10.51 -10.04 -13.56
C LEU A 154 -11.95 -10.57 -13.49
N LEU A 155 -12.55 -10.53 -12.30
CA LEU A 155 -13.92 -11.02 -12.10
C LEU A 155 -14.94 -10.20 -12.90
N ASN A 156 -14.72 -8.89 -13.04
CA ASN A 156 -15.54 -8.03 -13.87
C ASN A 156 -15.43 -8.35 -15.36
N VAL A 157 -14.22 -8.58 -15.86
CA VAL A 157 -14.01 -9.00 -17.25
C VAL A 157 -14.77 -10.31 -17.51
N LEU A 158 -14.74 -11.28 -16.59
CA LEU A 158 -15.48 -12.55 -16.71
C LEU A 158 -17.00 -12.34 -16.71
N VAL A 159 -17.53 -11.54 -15.78
CA VAL A 159 -18.98 -11.27 -15.67
C VAL A 159 -19.51 -10.55 -16.90
N ILE A 160 -18.76 -9.57 -17.43
CA ILE A 160 -19.17 -8.81 -18.62
C ILE A 160 -19.12 -9.69 -19.87
N ASN A 161 -18.06 -10.49 -20.06
CA ASN A 161 -17.97 -11.44 -21.16
C ASN A 161 -19.12 -12.46 -21.12
N TYR A 162 -19.48 -12.94 -19.93
CA TYR A 162 -20.63 -13.82 -19.75
C TYR A 162 -21.95 -13.12 -20.10
N TYR A 163 -22.12 -11.86 -19.67
CA TYR A 163 -23.30 -11.05 -19.99
C TYR A 163 -23.46 -10.80 -21.49
N GLU A 164 -22.38 -10.42 -22.19
CA GLU A 164 -22.41 -10.19 -23.64
C GLU A 164 -22.76 -11.47 -24.40
N ARG A 165 -22.21 -12.62 -23.99
CA ARG A 165 -22.54 -13.92 -24.62
C ARG A 165 -24.02 -14.27 -24.52
N ILE A 166 -24.66 -13.97 -23.39
CA ILE A 166 -26.08 -14.30 -23.16
C ILE A 166 -27.01 -13.31 -23.85
N PHE A 167 -26.74 -12.01 -23.72
CA PHE A 167 -27.66 -10.97 -24.15
C PHE A 167 -27.34 -10.39 -25.54
N LYS A 168 -26.24 -10.82 -26.18
CA LYS A 168 -25.79 -10.38 -27.51
C LYS A 168 -25.76 -8.86 -27.65
N THR A 169 -25.27 -8.17 -26.63
CA THR A 169 -25.19 -6.70 -26.59
C THR A 169 -23.83 -6.20 -27.03
N GLU A 170 -23.75 -5.16 -27.86
CA GLU A 170 -22.49 -4.52 -28.30
C GLU A 170 -21.95 -3.47 -27.31
N LYS A 171 -22.41 -3.46 -26.05
CA LYS A 171 -22.09 -2.40 -25.06
C LYS A 171 -21.10 -2.83 -23.96
N GLY A 172 -20.64 -4.09 -23.91
CA GLY A 172 -19.85 -4.58 -22.79
C GLY A 172 -18.46 -3.97 -22.70
N PHE A 173 -17.89 -3.47 -23.81
CA PHE A 173 -16.64 -2.70 -23.75
C PHE A 173 -16.75 -1.47 -22.84
N LEU A 174 -17.86 -0.72 -22.89
CA LEU A 174 -18.08 0.43 -22.01
C LEU A 174 -18.31 0.02 -20.56
N LEU A 175 -18.97 -1.12 -20.32
CA LEU A 175 -19.22 -1.63 -18.97
C LEU A 175 -17.92 -2.04 -18.26
N MET A 176 -16.86 -2.39 -19.00
CA MET A 176 -15.54 -2.69 -18.42
C MET A 176 -14.89 -1.48 -17.76
N PHE A 177 -15.31 -0.25 -18.08
CA PHE A 177 -14.78 0.98 -17.48
C PHE A 177 -15.52 1.43 -16.21
N ILE A 178 -16.64 0.80 -15.86
CA ILE A 178 -17.33 1.09 -14.60
C ILE A 178 -16.48 0.71 -13.37
N PRO A 179 -15.86 -0.49 -13.28
CA PRO A 179 -14.95 -0.83 -12.19
C PRO A 179 -13.85 0.21 -11.97
N PRO A 180 -13.01 0.55 -12.97
CA PRO A 180 -11.92 1.50 -12.76
C PRO A 180 -12.41 2.90 -12.33
N LEU A 181 -13.56 3.35 -12.84
CA LEU A 181 -14.17 4.62 -12.43
C LEU A 181 -14.65 4.59 -10.99
N PHE A 182 -15.36 3.53 -10.58
CA PHE A 182 -15.81 3.36 -9.20
C PHE A 182 -14.62 3.28 -8.24
N TYR A 183 -13.59 2.51 -8.60
CA TYR A 183 -12.34 2.45 -7.84
C TYR A 183 -11.65 3.81 -7.77
N GLY A 184 -11.62 4.59 -8.85
CA GLY A 184 -11.08 5.94 -8.83
C GLY A 184 -11.82 6.86 -7.85
N ILE A 185 -13.15 6.75 -7.76
CA ILE A 185 -13.96 7.53 -6.82
C ILE A 185 -13.69 7.07 -5.38
N ILE A 186 -13.71 5.77 -5.10
CA ILE A 186 -13.44 5.23 -3.76
C ILE A 186 -12.01 5.59 -3.33
N PHE A 187 -11.04 5.48 -4.24
CA PHE A 187 -9.67 5.90 -4.01
C PHE A 187 -9.57 7.37 -3.57
N ILE A 188 -10.29 8.26 -4.25
CA ILE A 188 -10.36 9.69 -3.87
C ILE A 188 -11.00 9.85 -2.48
N VAL A 189 -12.16 9.23 -2.22
CA VAL A 189 -12.88 9.36 -0.96
C VAL A 189 -12.06 8.81 0.21
N CYS A 190 -11.53 7.59 0.08
CA CYS A 190 -10.79 6.91 1.15
C CYS A 190 -9.44 7.56 1.45
N ARG A 191 -8.77 8.15 0.46
CA ARG A 191 -7.43 8.75 0.65
C ARG A 191 -7.44 10.24 0.94
N ILE A 192 -8.48 10.97 0.51
CA ILE A 192 -8.54 12.43 0.65
C ILE A 192 -9.57 12.86 1.69
N ILE A 193 -10.66 12.11 1.89
CA ILE A 193 -11.76 12.57 2.75
C ILE A 193 -11.75 11.83 4.07
N LEU A 194 -11.73 10.49 4.03
CA LEU A 194 -11.83 9.63 5.21
C LEU A 194 -10.80 9.91 6.32
N PRO A 195 -9.53 10.25 6.01
CA PRO A 195 -8.51 10.45 7.05
C PRO A 195 -8.65 11.74 7.86
N PHE A 196 -9.61 12.60 7.51
CA PHE A 196 -9.94 13.83 8.24
C PHE A 196 -11.11 13.66 9.21
N PHE A 197 -11.66 12.46 9.33
CA PHE A 197 -12.72 12.07 10.27
C PHE A 197 -12.20 11.01 11.24
#